data_AF-A0A538KU88-F1
#
_entry.id   AF-A0A538KU88-F1
#
_cell.length_a   1.000
_cell.length_b   1.000
_cell.length_c   1.000
_cell.angle_alpha   90.00
_cell.angle_beta   90.00
_cell.angle_gamma   90.00
#
_symmetry.space_group_name_H-M   'P 1'
#
loop_
_entity.id
_entity.type
_entity.pdbx_description
1 polymer ?
#
loop_
_entity_poly.entity_id
_entity_poly.type
_entity_poly.pdbx_seq_one_letter_code
_entity_poly.pdbx_strand_id
1 'polypeptide(L)'
;MLTTDQKGNIAEAAVALAAVKLGFDVYLPITEGGRYDLIIHAGPRLLRVQCKWAGLNGDVVVLRSYSARRSVGDQPALHTRRGRHVCRLLP
;
A
#
# COMPACT_ATOMS: atom_id res chain seq x y z
N MET A 1 1.31 -18.00 10.77
CA MET A 1 2.16 -16.94 10.16
C MET A 1 1.42 -16.45 8.92
N LEU A 2 1.18 -15.14 8.77
CA LEU A 2 0.49 -14.62 7.59
C LEU A 2 1.43 -14.55 6.39
N THR A 3 0.93 -14.89 5.19
CA THR A 3 1.65 -14.71 3.94
C THR A 3 1.85 -13.22 3.62
N THR A 4 2.77 -12.91 2.71
CA THR A 4 3.00 -11.53 2.25
C THR A 4 1.73 -10.93 1.63
N ASP A 5 1.01 -11.73 0.84
CA ASP A 5 -0.23 -11.29 0.18
C ASP A 5 -1.34 -11.06 1.21
N GLN A 6 -1.49 -11.94 2.21
CA GLN A 6 -2.44 -11.72 3.30
C GLN A 6 -2.19 -10.41 4.05
N LYS A 7 -0.91 -10.08 4.33
CA LYS A 7 -0.56 -8.80 4.97
C LYS A 7 -0.86 -7.60 4.06
N GLY A 8 -0.65 -7.73 2.75
CA GLY A 8 -1.04 -6.72 1.76
C GLY A 8 -2.54 -6.45 1.81
N ASN A 9 -3.34 -7.51 1.68
CA ASN A 9 -4.81 -7.41 1.68
C ASN A 9 -5.34 -6.78 2.98
N ILE A 10 -4.76 -7.10 4.13
CA ILE A 10 -5.14 -6.47 5.41
C ILE A 10 -4.80 -4.97 5.40
N ALA A 11 -3.62 -4.59 4.90
CA ALA A 11 -3.24 -3.18 4.82
C ALA A 11 -4.16 -2.39 3.88
N GLU A 12 -4.52 -2.96 2.73
CA GLU A 12 -5.47 -2.38 1.77
C GLU A 12 -6.85 -2.17 2.40
N ALA A 13 -7.39 -3.21 3.06
CA ALA A 13 -8.67 -3.13 3.75
C ALA A 13 -8.67 -2.08 4.86
N ALA A 14 -7.59 -1.97 5.63
CA ALA A 14 -7.46 -0.98 6.69
C ALA A 14 -7.45 0.46 6.15
N VAL A 15 -6.76 0.71 5.04
CA VAL A 15 -6.73 2.02 4.39
C VAL A 15 -8.10 2.37 3.81
N ALA A 16 -8.75 1.42 3.13
CA ALA A 16 -10.10 1.62 2.60
C ALA A 16 -11.11 1.95 3.70
N LEU A 17 -11.10 1.19 4.81
CA LEU A 17 -11.97 1.43 5.96
C LEU A 17 -11.74 2.83 6.57
N ALA A 18 -10.48 3.26 6.70
CA ALA A 18 -10.15 4.58 7.21
C ALA A 18 -10.67 5.69 6.29
N ALA A 19 -10.50 5.54 4.98
CA ALA A 19 -11.01 6.50 4.00
C ALA A 19 -12.54 6.60 4.02
N VAL A 20 -13.24 5.47 4.08
CA VAL A 20 -14.71 5.41 4.18
C VAL A 20 -15.20 6.07 5.46
N LYS A 21 -14.54 5.83 6.61
CA LYS A 21 -14.87 6.49 7.89
C LYS A 21 -14.73 8.01 7.82
N LEU A 22 -13.84 8.51 6.97
CA LEU A 22 -13.65 9.95 6.73
C LEU A 22 -14.60 10.50 5.64
N GLY A 23 -15.49 9.68 5.09
CA GLY A 23 -16.48 10.09 4.10
C GLY A 23 -15.95 10.17 2.66
N PHE A 24 -14.81 9.55 2.36
CA PHE A 24 -14.31 9.47 0.98
C PHE A 24 -14.84 8.22 0.26
N ASP A 25 -15.15 8.37 -1.03
CA ASP A 25 -15.39 7.22 -1.90
C ASP A 25 -14.08 6.51 -2.23
N VAL A 26 -14.12 5.17 -2.23
CA VAL A 26 -12.98 4.30 -2.52
C VAL A 26 -13.31 3.43 -3.71
N TYR A 27 -12.44 3.44 -4.72
CA TYR A 27 -12.53 2.57 -5.90
C TYR A 27 -11.45 1.50 -5.85
N LEU A 28 -11.87 0.25 -6.03
CA LEU A 28 -10.99 -0.91 -6.03
C LEU A 28 -10.80 -1.44 -7.46
N PRO A 29 -9.57 -1.83 -7.86
CA PRO A 29 -9.34 -2.51 -9.12
C PRO A 29 -9.94 -3.92 -9.08
N ILE A 30 -10.56 -4.35 -10.20
CA ILE A 30 -11.11 -5.70 -10.32
C ILE A 30 -10.00 -6.76 -10.41
N THR A 31 -8.83 -6.38 -10.96
CA THR A 31 -7.68 -7.26 -11.13
C THR A 31 -6.52 -6.81 -10.26
N GLU A 32 -5.80 -7.79 -9.69
CA GLU A 32 -4.57 -7.52 -8.95
C GLU A 32 -3.40 -7.06 -9.84
N GLY A 33 -2.34 -6.53 -9.21
CA GLY A 33 -1.07 -6.24 -9.88
C GLY A 33 -1.02 -4.87 -10.57
N GLY A 34 -2.02 -4.03 -10.35
CA GLY A 34 -2.03 -2.63 -10.77
C GLY A 34 -0.90 -1.81 -10.13
N ARG A 35 -0.70 -0.58 -10.62
CA ARG A 35 0.31 0.35 -10.07
C ARG A 35 -0.07 0.93 -8.70
N TYR A 36 -1.31 0.75 -8.31
CA TYR A 36 -1.93 1.23 -7.10
C TYR A 36 -2.97 0.21 -6.69
N ASP A 37 -3.19 0.10 -5.39
CA ASP A 37 -4.07 -0.92 -4.82
C ASP A 37 -5.51 -0.39 -4.73
N LEU A 38 -5.68 0.93 -4.57
CA LEU A 38 -6.98 1.60 -4.62
C LEU A 38 -6.88 3.05 -5.11
N ILE A 39 -8.02 3.65 -5.42
CA ILE A 39 -8.17 5.09 -5.69
C ILE A 39 -9.12 5.70 -4.66
N ILE A 40 -8.75 6.84 -4.09
CA ILE A 40 -9.63 7.63 -3.21
C ILE A 40 -10.14 8.86 -3.98
N HIS A 41 -11.45 9.09 -3.94
CA HIS A 41 -12.06 10.31 -4.44
C HIS A 41 -11.96 11.43 -3.40
N ALA A 42 -11.11 12.42 -3.62
CA ALA A 42 -10.90 13.55 -2.72
C ALA A 42 -11.35 14.86 -3.38
N GLY A 43 -12.68 15.01 -3.54
CA GLY A 43 -13.29 16.16 -4.20
C GLY A 43 -12.90 16.23 -5.69
N PRO A 44 -12.22 17.28 -6.17
CA PRO A 44 -11.86 17.40 -7.59
C PRO A 44 -10.70 16.48 -8.02
N ARG A 45 -10.18 15.64 -7.13
CA ARG A 45 -8.98 14.82 -7.38
C ARG A 45 -9.23 13.35 -7.11
N LEU A 46 -8.68 12.52 -7.97
CA LEU A 46 -8.51 11.09 -7.73
C LEU A 46 -7.09 10.81 -7.23
N LEU A 47 -6.99 10.30 -6.02
CA LEU A 47 -5.71 9.96 -5.41
C LEU A 47 -5.42 8.48 -5.63
N ARG A 48 -4.34 8.17 -6.35
CA ARG A 48 -3.84 6.80 -6.49
C ARG A 48 -3.07 6.43 -5.23
N VAL A 49 -3.47 5.34 -4.57
CA VAL A 49 -2.90 4.93 -3.29
C VAL A 49 -2.23 3.57 -3.43
N GLN A 50 -1.01 3.47 -2.90
CA GLN A 50 -0.33 2.19 -2.69
C GLN A 50 -0.30 1.91 -1.19
N CYS A 51 -0.88 0.79 -0.79
CA CYS A 51 -0.92 0.30 0.57
C CYS A 51 0.34 -0.51 0.86
N LYS A 52 0.84 -0.38 2.09
CA LYS A 52 2.04 -1.08 2.54
C LYS A 52 1.84 -1.55 3.96
N TRP A 53 2.12 -2.83 4.19
CA TRP A 53 2.31 -3.36 5.53
C TRP A 53 3.73 -3.03 6.01
N ALA A 54 3.86 -2.45 7.21
CA ALA A 54 5.15 -2.15 7.82
C ALA A 54 5.28 -2.84 9.18
N GLY A 55 6.50 -3.25 9.50
CA GLY A 55 6.83 -3.75 10.84
C GLY A 55 7.20 -2.60 11.76
N LEU A 56 6.85 -2.74 13.04
CA LEU A 56 7.34 -1.87 14.12
C LEU A 56 8.63 -2.48 14.69
N ASN A 57 9.69 -1.67 14.78
CA ASN A 57 10.96 -2.05 15.40
C ASN A 57 11.32 -1.03 16.48
N GLY A 58 11.05 -1.36 17.75
CA GLY A 58 11.03 -0.37 18.82
C GLY A 58 9.96 0.69 18.55
N ASP A 59 10.32 1.97 18.57
CA ASP A 59 9.40 3.10 18.32
C ASP A 59 9.39 3.55 16.84
N VAL A 60 9.89 2.71 15.95
CA VAL A 60 10.14 3.07 14.56
C VAL A 60 9.36 2.16 13.61
N VAL A 61 8.54 2.76 12.75
CA VAL A 61 7.90 2.05 11.65
C VAL A 61 8.90 1.90 10.50
N VAL A 62 9.23 0.66 10.17
CA VAL A 62 10.18 0.33 9.10
C VAL A 62 9.41 -0.08 7.86
N LEU A 63 9.40 0.81 6.86
CA LEU A 63 8.77 0.56 5.58
C LEU A 63 9.83 0.51 4.48
N ARG A 64 9.81 -0.57 3.70
CA ARG A 64 10.67 -0.72 2.54
C ARG A 64 9.87 -0.34 1.29
N SER A 65 10.09 0.87 0.78
CA SER A 65 9.45 1.31 -0.46
C SER A 65 10.18 0.68 -1.65
N TYR A 66 9.76 -0.54 -1.99
CA TYR A 66 10.09 -1.15 -3.27
C TYR A 66 8.90 -1.03 -4.21
N SER A 67 9.18 -0.63 -5.45
CA SER A 67 8.26 -0.84 -6.56
C SER A 67 8.49 -2.27 -7.07
N ALA A 68 7.62 -3.20 -6.66
CA ALA A 68 7.57 -4.52 -7.26
C ALA A 68 6.64 -4.47 -8.48
N ARG A 69 7.11 -4.95 -9.63
CA ARG A 69 6.30 -5.12 -10.83
C ARG A 69 5.95 -6.60 -10.95
N ARG A 70 4.66 -6.92 -11.09
CA ARG A 70 4.19 -8.23 -11.53
C ARG A 70 3.78 -8.09 -12.99
N SER A 71 4.69 -8.36 -13.92
CA SER A 71 4.36 -8.45 -15.36
C SER A 71 3.84 -9.87 -15.63
N VAL A 72 2.84 -10.03 -16.50
CA VAL A 72 2.41 -11.38 -16.93
C VAL A 72 3.60 -12.07 -17.61
N GLY A 73 4.07 -13.18 -17.01
CA GLY A 73 5.20 -13.97 -17.51
C GLY A 73 6.59 -13.56 -17.00
N ASP A 74 6.70 -12.56 -16.12
CA ASP A 74 7.98 -12.03 -15.67
C ASP A 74 8.24 -12.40 -14.20
N GLN A 75 9.42 -12.92 -13.91
CA GLN A 75 9.92 -13.01 -12.52
C GLN A 75 9.87 -11.60 -11.90
N PRO A 76 9.71 -11.44 -10.58
CA PRO A 76 9.57 -10.12 -9.96
C PRO A 76 10.80 -9.25 -10.23
N ALA A 77 10.78 -8.49 -11.32
CA ALA A 77 11.80 -7.54 -11.68
C ALA A 77 11.62 -6.31 -10.78
N LEU A 78 12.28 -6.36 -9.61
CA LEU A 78 12.42 -5.26 -8.66
C LEU A 78 13.07 -4.06 -9.36
N HIS A 79 12.26 -3.15 -9.89
CA HIS A 79 12.76 -1.86 -10.35
C HIS A 79 12.87 -0.93 -9.16
N THR A 80 14.02 -0.99 -8.51
CA THR A 80 14.32 -0.23 -7.30
C THR A 80 14.40 1.27 -7.59
N ARG A 81 13.37 2.03 -7.21
CA ARG A 81 13.59 3.35 -6.63
C ARG A 81 13.83 3.14 -5.13
N ARG A 82 15.10 3.05 -4.72
CA ARG A 82 15.47 2.82 -3.30
C ARG A 82 15.09 4.06 -2.47
N GLY A 83 14.01 3.96 -1.70
CA GLY A 83 13.70 4.87 -0.60
C GLY A 83 13.41 4.05 0.66
N ARG A 84 14.25 4.14 1.68
CA ARG A 84 13.88 3.65 3.02
C ARG A 84 13.18 4.81 3.72
N HIS A 85 11.87 4.72 3.88
CA HIS A 85 11.13 5.70 4.68
C HIS A 85 11.06 5.18 6.11
N VAL A 86 11.72 5.92 7.00
CA VAL A 86 11.74 5.64 8.44
C VAL A 86 10.88 6.70 9.08
N CYS A 87 9.74 6.30 9.63
CA CYS A 87 8.88 7.20 10.38
C CYS A 87 8.95 6.79 11.86
N ARG A 88 9.44 7.69 12.72
CA ARG A 88 9.39 7.49 14.18
C ARG A 88 7.97 7.81 14.63
N LEU A 89 7.33 6.87 15.31
CA LEU A 89 6.07 7.16 15.99
C LEU A 89 6.41 8.08 17.16
N LEU A 90 5.88 9.29 17.15
CA LEU A 90 5.90 10.14 18.34
C LEU A 90 4.84 9.60 19.31
N PRO A 91 5.10 9.64 20.63
CA PRO A 91 4.19 9.14 21.65
C PRO A 91 2.84 9.87 21.68
#